data_AF-A0AAN8FV48-F1
#
_entry.id   AF-A0AAN8FV48-F1
#
_cell.length_a   1.000
_cell.length_b   1.000
_cell.length_c   1.000
_cell.angle_alpha   90.00
_cell.angle_beta   90.00
_cell.angle_gamma   90.00
#
_symmetry.space_group_name_H-M   'P 1'
#
loop_
_entity.id
_entity.type
_entity.pdbx_description
1 polymer ?
#
loop_
_entity_poly.entity_id
_entity_poly.type
_entity_poly.pdbx_seq_one_letter_code
_entity_poly.pdbx_strand_id
1 'polypeptide(L)'
;MSTDYSSEMLFLTNLQLDSISAELLESDLTNSLEEIHSQIKATKILQVAWQHHIDEKIVDEAPAGEQVLLIDRFLRTAPITREAMLRWTQRFLMIDAIFQMRTDTGHVPAKKKGMVREWNGS
;
A
#
# COMPACT_ATOMS: atom_id res chain seq x y z
N MET A 1 4.58 -10.32 6.96
CA MET A 1 5.43 -9.14 6.66
C MET A 1 5.88 -8.56 7.99
N SER A 2 7.15 -8.74 8.34
CA SER A 2 7.74 -8.04 9.48
C SER A 2 8.12 -6.64 8.98
N THR A 3 7.26 -5.66 9.18
CA THR A 3 7.70 -4.26 9.18
C THR A 3 8.70 -4.15 10.33
N ASP A 4 9.97 -4.01 10.01
CA ASP A 4 10.97 -3.61 11.01
C ASP A 4 10.51 -2.26 11.57
N TYR A 5 9.96 -2.30 12.79
CA TYR A 5 9.46 -1.12 13.49
C TYR A 5 10.52 -0.03 13.58
N SER A 6 11.80 -0.39 13.59
CA SER A 6 12.92 0.56 13.60
C SER A 6 12.97 1.38 12.32
N SER A 7 12.86 0.70 11.16
CA SER A 7 12.83 1.34 9.85
C SER A 7 11.61 2.25 9.68
N GLU A 8 10.43 1.82 10.17
CA GLU A 8 9.21 2.63 10.12
C GLU A 8 9.30 3.86 11.04
N MET A 9 9.82 3.72 12.26
CA MET A 9 10.02 4.86 13.15
C MET A 9 11.05 5.85 12.61
N LEU A 10 12.12 5.37 11.96
CA LEU A 10 13.08 6.23 11.29
C LEU A 10 12.44 7.00 10.13
N PHE A 11 11.61 6.34 9.33
CA PHE A 11 10.86 6.98 8.25
C PHE A 11 9.96 8.10 8.79
N LEU A 12 9.14 7.81 9.81
CA LEU A 12 8.25 8.81 10.43
C LEU A 12 9.02 9.97 11.08
N THR A 13 10.17 9.69 11.70
CA THR A 13 11.03 10.72 12.29
C THR A 13 11.60 11.63 11.21
N ASN A 14 12.09 11.07 10.11
CA ASN A 14 12.62 11.85 8.97
C ASN A 14 11.52 12.62 8.23
N LEU A 15 10.31 12.07 8.20
CA LEU A 15 9.12 12.75 7.72
C LEU A 15 8.84 13.99 8.58
N GLN A 16 8.88 13.88 9.92
CA GLN A 16 8.62 14.99 10.82
C GLN A 16 9.74 16.05 10.86
N LEU A 17 11.00 15.64 10.66
CA LEU A 17 12.17 16.54 10.66
C LEU A 17 12.41 17.23 9.30
N ASP A 18 11.51 17.08 8.34
CA ASP A 18 11.64 17.56 6.95
C ASP A 18 12.95 17.13 6.25
N SER A 19 13.56 16.04 6.72
CA SER A 19 14.83 15.53 6.20
C SER A 19 14.66 14.46 5.11
N ILE A 20 13.43 14.00 4.89
CA ILE A 20 13.12 12.99 3.88
C ILE A 20 13.13 13.58 2.46
N SER A 21 13.79 12.88 1.54
CA SER A 21 13.89 13.31 0.14
C SER A 21 12.62 13.00 -0.66
N ALA A 22 12.44 13.71 -1.77
CA ALA A 22 11.32 13.49 -2.68
C ALA A 22 11.32 12.08 -3.27
N GLU A 23 12.51 11.55 -3.61
CA GLU A 23 12.66 10.21 -4.16
C GLU A 23 12.21 9.13 -3.16
N LEU A 24 12.46 9.35 -1.86
CA LEU A 24 11.99 8.43 -0.82
C LEU A 24 10.47 8.50 -0.63
N LEU A 25 9.88 9.69 -0.74
CA LEU A 25 8.41 9.86 -0.70
C LEU A 25 7.74 9.21 -1.92
N GLU A 26 8.26 9.44 -3.13
CA GLU A 26 7.76 8.82 -4.37
C GLU A 26 7.89 7.28 -4.31
N SER A 27 9.02 6.78 -3.80
CA SER A 27 9.22 5.35 -3.57
C SER A 27 8.20 4.78 -2.59
N ASP A 28 7.95 5.46 -1.47
CA ASP A 28 6.97 5.01 -0.48
C ASP A 28 5.52 5.04 -1.01
N LEU A 29 5.16 6.05 -1.80
CA LEU A 29 3.88 6.12 -2.50
C LEU A 29 3.70 4.96 -3.47
N THR A 30 4.75 4.66 -4.25
CA THR A 30 4.75 3.55 -5.21
C THR A 30 4.57 2.22 -4.49
N ASN A 31 5.34 1.98 -3.43
CA ASN A 31 5.23 0.76 -2.62
C ASN A 31 3.83 0.63 -1.99
N SER A 32 3.30 1.72 -1.44
CA SER A 32 1.95 1.74 -0.85
C SER A 32 0.89 1.39 -1.90
N LEU A 33 1.02 1.91 -3.13
CA LEU A 33 0.10 1.62 -4.23
C LEU A 33 0.19 0.16 -4.68
N GLU A 34 1.40 -0.39 -4.78
CA GLU A 34 1.62 -1.81 -5.10
C GLU A 34 1.01 -2.73 -4.05
N GLU A 35 1.16 -2.40 -2.77
CA GLU A 35 0.53 -3.13 -1.68
C GLU A 35 -1.01 -3.04 -1.73
N ILE A 36 -1.58 -1.87 -2.00
CA ILE A 36 -3.03 -1.73 -2.22
C ILE A 36 -3.49 -2.64 -3.36
N HIS A 37 -2.78 -2.65 -4.50
CA HIS A 37 -3.10 -3.54 -5.61
C HIS A 37 -3.01 -5.02 -5.22
N SER A 38 -2.02 -5.40 -4.42
CA SER A 38 -1.88 -6.76 -3.88
C SER A 38 -3.09 -7.14 -3.01
N GLN A 39 -3.52 -6.26 -2.10
CA GLN A 39 -4.69 -6.50 -1.25
C GLN A 39 -6.00 -6.57 -2.06
N ILE A 40 -6.15 -5.76 -3.12
CA ILE A 40 -7.29 -5.85 -4.03
C ILE A 40 -7.33 -7.24 -4.72
N LYS A 41 -6.19 -7.75 -5.19
CA LYS A 41 -6.11 -9.10 -5.78
C LYS A 41 -6.48 -10.17 -4.76
N ALA A 42 -5.95 -10.08 -3.54
CA ALA A 42 -6.27 -11.02 -2.45
C ALA A 42 -7.77 -11.01 -2.12
N THR A 43 -8.38 -9.82 -2.04
CA THR A 43 -9.82 -9.65 -1.80
C THR A 43 -10.66 -10.28 -2.91
N LYS A 44 -10.29 -10.07 -4.18
CA LYS A 44 -10.98 -10.69 -5.33
C LYS A 44 -10.91 -12.22 -5.28
N ILE A 45 -9.76 -12.79 -4.94
CA ILE A 45 -9.59 -14.24 -4.77
C ILE A 45 -10.49 -14.75 -3.65
N LEU A 46 -10.49 -14.05 -2.50
CA LEU A 46 -11.34 -14.41 -1.36
C LEU A 46 -12.82 -14.36 -1.72
N GLN A 47 -13.25 -13.34 -2.47
CA GLN A 47 -14.61 -13.20 -2.95
C GLN A 47 -15.01 -14.33 -3.91
N VAL A 48 -14.16 -14.67 -4.88
CA VAL A 48 -14.43 -15.78 -5.82
C VAL A 48 -14.53 -17.11 -5.07
N ALA A 49 -13.63 -17.36 -4.12
CA ALA A 49 -13.66 -18.58 -3.31
C ALA A 49 -14.90 -18.64 -2.42
N TRP A 50 -15.33 -17.52 -1.85
CA TRP A 50 -16.57 -17.42 -1.08
C TRP A 50 -17.80 -17.67 -1.95
N GLN A 51 -17.85 -17.04 -3.13
CA GLN A 51 -18.97 -17.21 -4.07
C GLN A 51 -19.09 -18.65 -4.54
N HIS A 52 -17.97 -19.27 -4.91
CA HIS A 52 -17.92 -20.68 -5.26
C HIS A 52 -18.36 -21.58 -4.10
N HIS A 53 -18.03 -21.23 -2.86
CA HIS A 53 -18.47 -21.99 -1.70
C HIS A 53 -19.98 -21.89 -1.50
N ILE A 54 -20.60 -20.71 -1.62
CA ILE A 54 -22.04 -20.53 -1.45
C ILE A 54 -22.84 -21.11 -2.62
N ASP A 55 -22.39 -20.89 -3.86
CA ASP A 55 -23.17 -21.20 -5.06
C ASP A 55 -23.11 -22.68 -5.46
N GLU A 56 -22.04 -23.39 -5.08
CA GLU A 56 -21.92 -24.81 -5.39
C GLU A 56 -22.56 -25.69 -4.32
N LYS A 57 -23.06 -26.85 -4.76
CA LYS A 57 -23.49 -27.98 -3.91
C LYS A 57 -22.43 -28.49 -2.94
N ILE A 58 -21.20 -27.94 -2.95
CA ILE A 58 -20.15 -28.25 -1.98
C ILE A 58 -20.63 -28.01 -0.54
N VAL A 59 -21.45 -26.99 -0.28
CA VAL A 59 -22.04 -26.80 1.05
C VAL A 59 -23.07 -27.89 1.38
N ASP A 60 -23.77 -28.45 0.40
CA ASP A 60 -24.70 -29.56 0.65
C ASP A 60 -24.00 -30.92 0.75
N GLU A 61 -22.83 -31.09 0.13
CA GLU A 61 -22.08 -32.36 0.06
C GLU A 61 -20.98 -32.48 1.12
N ALA A 62 -20.49 -31.36 1.69
CA ALA A 62 -19.47 -31.38 2.73
C ALA A 62 -20.07 -31.69 4.13
N PRO A 63 -19.38 -32.46 4.99
CA PRO A 63 -19.77 -32.62 6.39
C PRO A 63 -19.84 -31.27 7.12
N ALA A 64 -20.79 -31.13 8.06
CA ALA A 64 -21.01 -29.87 8.79
C ALA A 64 -19.74 -29.28 9.45
N GLY A 65 -18.81 -30.13 9.91
CA GLY A 65 -17.53 -29.67 10.46
C GLY A 65 -16.63 -28.98 9.43
N GLU A 66 -16.60 -29.48 8.19
CA GLU A 66 -15.78 -28.89 7.11
C GLU A 66 -16.37 -27.56 6.64
N GLN A 67 -17.70 -27.44 6.60
CA GLN A 67 -18.38 -26.18 6.30
C GLN A 67 -18.03 -25.09 7.32
N VAL A 68 -18.07 -25.42 8.61
CA VAL A 68 -17.73 -24.48 9.69
C VAL A 68 -16.27 -24.03 9.60
N LEU A 69 -15.34 -24.94 9.30
CA LEU A 69 -13.92 -24.59 9.13
C LEU A 69 -13.68 -23.67 7.93
N LEU A 70 -14.40 -23.88 6.82
CA LEU A 70 -14.32 -23.03 5.65
C LEU A 70 -14.86 -21.62 5.95
N ILE A 71 -16.02 -21.53 6.61
CA ILE A 71 -16.60 -20.25 7.03
C ILE A 71 -15.66 -19.52 8.00
N ASP A 72 -15.10 -20.20 9.01
CA ASP A 72 -14.13 -19.60 9.94
C ASP A 72 -12.92 -19.02 9.20
N ARG A 73 -12.41 -19.72 8.18
CA ARG A 73 -11.30 -19.23 7.36
C ARG A 73 -11.65 -17.92 6.65
N PHE A 74 -12.84 -17.81 6.05
CA PHE A 74 -13.30 -16.59 5.41
C PHE A 74 -13.45 -15.45 6.42
N LEU A 75 -14.12 -15.74 7.55
CA LEU A 75 -14.35 -14.77 8.63
C LEU A 75 -13.05 -14.29 9.29
N ARG A 76 -12.00 -15.11 9.31
CA ARG A 76 -10.69 -14.72 9.81
C ARG A 76 -9.88 -13.93 8.80
N THR A 77 -9.95 -14.30 7.52
CA THR A 77 -9.12 -13.71 6.47
C THR A 77 -9.65 -12.35 6.02
N ALA A 78 -10.97 -12.19 5.90
CA ALA A 78 -11.58 -10.96 5.41
C ALA A 78 -11.25 -9.71 6.25
N PRO A 79 -11.32 -9.74 7.60
CA PRO A 79 -10.94 -8.60 8.43
C PRO A 79 -9.46 -8.24 8.28
N ILE A 80 -8.57 -9.24 8.22
CA ILE A 80 -7.13 -9.03 8.06
C ILE A 80 -6.82 -8.32 6.74
N THR A 81 -7.41 -8.78 5.64
CA THR A 81 -7.24 -8.14 4.32
C THR A 81 -7.83 -6.72 4.31
N ARG A 82 -8.98 -6.51 4.94
CA ARG A 82 -9.61 -5.19 5.07
C ARG A 82 -8.71 -4.22 5.86
N GLU A 83 -8.18 -4.64 7.01
CA GLU A 83 -7.29 -3.82 7.83
C GLU A 83 -5.98 -3.49 7.10
N ALA A 84 -5.40 -4.44 6.37
CA ALA A 84 -4.23 -4.19 5.55
C ALA A 84 -4.51 -3.16 4.46
N MET A 85 -5.65 -3.28 3.76
CA MET A 85 -6.06 -2.32 2.74
C MET A 85 -6.25 -0.91 3.31
N LEU A 86 -6.96 -0.79 4.45
CA LEU A 86 -7.15 0.49 5.13
C LEU A 86 -5.82 1.14 5.52
N ARG A 87 -4.90 0.37 6.09
CA ARG A 87 -3.57 0.84 6.51
C ARG A 87 -2.79 1.43 5.34
N TRP A 88 -2.71 0.71 4.22
CA TRP A 88 -1.94 1.16 3.06
C TRP A 88 -2.59 2.35 2.37
N THR A 89 -3.93 2.41 2.30
CA THR A 89 -4.64 3.58 1.80
C THR A 89 -4.40 4.82 2.67
N GLN A 90 -4.45 4.68 4.00
CA GLN A 90 -4.15 5.77 4.91
C GLN A 90 -2.71 6.27 4.76
N ARG A 91 -1.74 5.35 4.63
CA ARG A 91 -0.34 5.71 4.38
C ARG A 91 -0.21 6.49 3.08
N PHE A 92 -0.75 5.96 1.98
CA PHE A 92 -0.70 6.62 0.68
C PHE A 92 -1.24 8.06 0.74
N LEU A 93 -2.45 8.25 1.30
CA LEU A 93 -3.07 9.57 1.40
C LEU A 93 -2.25 10.54 2.27
N MET A 94 -1.68 10.06 3.38
CA MET A 94 -0.84 10.88 4.25
C MET A 94 0.43 11.34 3.53
N ILE A 95 1.12 10.41 2.86
CA ILE A 95 2.37 10.73 2.16
C ILE A 95 2.13 11.61 0.94
N ASP A 96 1.03 11.39 0.20
CA ASP A 96 0.65 12.23 -0.93
C ASP A 96 0.36 13.67 -0.47
N ALA A 97 -0.41 13.83 0.61
CA ALA A 97 -0.66 15.15 1.19
C ALA A 97 0.65 15.88 1.59
N ILE A 98 1.58 15.17 2.23
CA ILE A 98 2.88 15.74 2.61
C ILE A 98 3.72 16.10 1.38
N PHE A 99 3.73 15.23 0.37
CA PHE A 99 4.42 15.49 -0.88
C PHE A 99 3.89 16.77 -1.54
N GLN A 100 2.56 16.90 -1.69
CA GLN A 100 1.92 18.08 -2.26
C GLN A 100 2.22 19.35 -1.46
N MET A 101 2.11 19.29 -0.13
CA MET A 101 2.44 20.43 0.74
C MET A 101 3.88 20.89 0.54
N ARG A 102 4.83 19.96 0.35
CA ARG A 102 6.26 20.30 0.17
C ARG A 102 6.60 20.75 -1.23
N THR A 103 5.90 20.26 -2.25
CA THR A 103 6.04 20.77 -3.62
C THR A 103 5.47 22.17 -3.75
N ASP A 104 4.31 22.43 -3.11
CA ASP A 104 3.65 23.75 -3.14
C ASP A 104 4.40 24.81 -2.32
N THR A 105 5.09 24.40 -1.25
CA THR A 105 5.95 25.28 -0.43
C THR A 105 7.40 25.37 -0.94
N GLY A 106 7.74 24.75 -2.07
CA GLY A 106 9.08 24.81 -2.68
C GLY A 106 10.20 24.11 -1.88
N HIS A 107 9.85 23.25 -0.91
CA HIS A 107 10.80 22.52 -0.06
C HIS A 107 11.31 21.22 -0.71
N VAL A 108 10.76 20.81 -1.86
CA VAL A 108 11.33 19.76 -2.70
C VAL A 108 12.22 20.42 -3.75
N PRO A 109 13.56 20.21 -3.73
CA PRO A 109 14.42 20.76 -4.75
C PRO A 109 14.06 20.14 -6.11
N ALA A 110 13.51 20.96 -7.01
CA ALA A 110 13.28 20.56 -8.38
C ALA A 110 14.59 20.02 -8.97
N LYS A 111 14.53 18.81 -9.53
CA LYS A 111 15.63 18.13 -10.22
C LYS A 111 16.30 19.15 -11.14
N LYS A 112 17.54 19.57 -10.83
CA LYS A 112 18.30 20.53 -11.65
C LYS A 112 18.41 19.97 -13.06
N LYS A 113 17.58 20.50 -13.97
CA LYS A 113 17.66 20.25 -15.40
C LYS A 113 19.05 20.72 -15.84
N GLY A 114 19.80 19.81 -16.44
CA GLY A 114 21.20 20.00 -16.79
C GLY A 114 21.46 21.35 -17.44
N MET A 115 22.41 22.07 -16.87
CA MET A 115 22.96 23.32 -17.39
C MET A 115 23.63 23.00 -18.74
N VAL A 116 22.91 23.18 -19.84
CA VAL A 116 23.50 23.16 -21.18
C VAL A 116 24.44 24.37 -21.24
N ARG A 117 25.74 24.10 -21.21
CA ARG A 117 26.76 25.12 -21.46
C ARG A 117 26.61 25.58 -22.90
N GLU A 118 26.10 26.78 -23.11
CA GLU A 118 26.29 27.51 -24.36
C GLU A 118 27.80 27.75 -24.53
N TRP A 119 28.40 27.00 -25.44
CA TRP A 119 29.72 27.29 -25.96
C TRP A 119 29.58 28.41 -26.99
N ASN A 120 29.91 29.64 -26.60
CA ASN A 120 30.25 30.71 -27.53
C ASN A 120 31.69 30.49 -28.01
N GLY A 121 31.84 30.07 -29.26
CA GLY A 121 33.12 30.04 -29.97
C GLY A 121 33.04 31.01 -31.15
N SER A 122 33.72 32.15 -31.00
CA SER A 122 34.07 33.10 -32.06
C SER A 122 35.02 32.49 -33.09
#